data_AF-A0A9D5PHH7-F1
#
_entry.id   AF-A0A9D5PHH7-F1
#
_cell.length_a   1.000
_cell.length_b   1.000
_cell.length_c   1.000
_cell.angle_alpha   90.00
_cell.angle_beta   90.00
_cell.angle_gamma   90.00
#
_symmetry.space_group_name_H-M   'P 1'
#
loop_
_entity.id
_entity.type
_entity.pdbx_description
1 polymer ?
#
loop_
_entity_poly.entity_id
_entity_poly.type
_entity_poly.pdbx_seq_one_letter_code
_entity_poly.pdbx_strand_id
1 'polypeptide(L)'
;PELSIAQAMRDYKRLGYSDNWINQRLKSIEIRKELTDEWKKHGIEEGPQFAILTDIIYKAWAGKSAKEYKQYKGLKKENLRDNMTNRELVLNMLAEVSTKDISEETDPETFSEHMDVARRGGNVAKTAREQLEKELGHSVISPDNAKSLANTDLPELDFEK
;
A
#
# COMPACT_ATOMS: atom_id res chain seq x y z
N PRO A 1 -8.90 -14.19 15.55
CA PRO A 1 -8.05 -13.12 14.97
C PRO A 1 -6.55 -13.49 14.97
N GLU A 2 -5.99 -13.93 16.10
CA GLU A 2 -4.55 -14.32 16.20
C GLU A 2 -4.17 -15.55 15.36
N LEU A 3 -5.12 -16.47 15.13
CA LEU A 3 -4.92 -17.69 14.34
C LEU A 3 -4.61 -17.42 12.85
N SER A 4 -4.96 -16.25 12.29
CA SER A 4 -4.69 -15.93 10.88
C SER A 4 -3.34 -15.25 10.65
N ILE A 5 -2.86 -14.44 11.60
CA ILE A 5 -1.55 -13.76 11.51
C ILE A 5 -0.41 -14.74 11.72
N ALA A 6 -0.51 -15.60 12.74
CA ALA A 6 0.48 -16.66 12.99
C ALA A 6 0.57 -17.64 11.80
N GLN A 7 -0.56 -17.93 11.14
CA GLN A 7 -0.60 -18.77 9.94
C GLN A 7 0.06 -18.07 8.75
N ALA A 8 -0.27 -16.80 8.48
CA ALA A 8 0.36 -16.00 7.43
C ALA A 8 1.88 -15.91 7.62
N MET A 9 2.35 -15.69 8.86
CA MET A 9 3.76 -15.68 9.21
C MET A 9 4.44 -17.03 8.91
N ARG A 10 3.82 -18.15 9.29
CA ARG A 10 4.35 -19.50 8.98
C ARG A 10 4.39 -19.76 7.46
N ASP A 11 3.37 -19.31 6.73
CA ASP A 11 3.28 -19.47 5.30
C ASP A 11 4.39 -18.70 4.58
N TYR A 12 4.62 -17.43 4.96
CA TYR A 12 5.71 -16.64 4.40
C TYR A 12 7.10 -17.17 4.80
N LYS A 13 7.31 -17.62 6.04
CA LYS A 13 8.58 -18.25 6.45
C LYS A 13 8.90 -19.49 5.62
N ARG A 14 7.89 -20.32 5.34
CA ARG A 14 8.02 -21.51 4.49
C ARG A 14 8.37 -21.17 3.03
N LEU A 15 8.04 -19.96 2.58
CA LEU A 15 8.44 -19.44 1.28
C LEU A 15 9.84 -18.80 1.29
N GLY A 16 10.52 -18.74 2.44
CA GLY A 16 11.90 -18.27 2.58
C GLY A 16 12.06 -16.76 2.80
N TYR A 17 10.98 -16.04 3.11
CA TYR A 17 11.07 -14.60 3.37
C TYR A 17 11.66 -14.29 4.75
N SER A 18 12.39 -13.18 4.85
CA SER A 18 12.96 -12.69 6.11
C SER A 18 11.87 -12.17 7.06
N ASP A 19 12.10 -12.28 8.36
CA ASP A 19 11.14 -11.84 9.39
C ASP A 19 10.78 -10.34 9.23
N ASN A 20 11.75 -9.51 8.86
CA ASN A 20 11.50 -8.09 8.57
C ASN A 20 10.54 -7.90 7.39
N TRP A 21 10.77 -8.60 6.27
CA TRP A 21 9.87 -8.54 5.12
C TRP A 21 8.44 -8.96 5.50
N ILE A 22 8.31 -10.02 6.29
CA ILE A 22 7.03 -10.54 6.77
C ILE A 22 6.33 -9.51 7.65
N ASN A 23 7.03 -8.97 8.64
CA ASN A 23 6.47 -7.98 9.57
C ASN A 23 5.96 -6.75 8.82
N GLN A 24 6.71 -6.25 7.84
CA GLN A 24 6.29 -5.11 7.02
C GLN A 24 5.01 -5.42 6.23
N ARG A 25 4.85 -6.64 5.70
CA ARG A 25 3.64 -7.03 4.98
C ARG A 25 2.44 -7.22 5.90
N LEU A 26 2.64 -7.77 7.10
CA LEU A 26 1.60 -7.85 8.11
C LEU A 26 1.10 -6.45 8.53
N LYS A 27 2.01 -5.50 8.80
CA LYS A 27 1.66 -4.09 9.07
C LYS A 27 0.88 -3.47 7.91
N SER A 28 1.29 -3.74 6.66
CA SER A 28 0.58 -3.22 5.49
C SER A 28 -0.85 -3.78 5.31
N ILE A 29 -1.11 -5.00 5.82
CA ILE A 29 -2.44 -5.61 5.82
C ILE A 29 -3.32 -4.94 6.86
N GLU A 30 -2.77 -4.63 8.04
CA GLU A 30 -3.46 -3.90 9.10
C GLU A 30 -3.87 -2.50 8.65
N ILE A 31 -2.94 -1.70 8.12
CA ILE A 31 -3.23 -0.35 7.59
C ILE A 31 -4.31 -0.38 6.51
N ARG A 32 -4.25 -1.35 5.58
CA ARG A 32 -5.30 -1.53 4.57
C ARG A 32 -6.65 -1.83 5.20
N LYS A 33 -6.66 -2.69 6.22
CA LYS A 33 -7.88 -3.08 6.92
C LYS A 33 -8.52 -1.85 7.55
N GLU A 34 -7.75 -1.00 8.23
CA GLU A 34 -8.27 0.24 8.83
C GLU A 34 -8.92 1.16 7.79
N LEU A 35 -8.25 1.41 6.66
CA LEU A 35 -8.84 2.21 5.57
C LEU A 35 -10.13 1.58 5.04
N THR A 36 -10.15 0.26 4.85
CA THR A 36 -11.36 -0.41 4.35
C THR A 36 -12.48 -0.43 5.38
N ASP A 37 -12.17 -0.49 6.68
CA ASP A 37 -13.17 -0.42 7.75
C ASP A 37 -13.80 0.97 7.80
N GLU A 38 -13.01 2.03 7.60
CA GLU A 38 -13.51 3.39 7.46
C GLU A 38 -14.45 3.51 6.25
N TRP A 39 -14.08 2.97 5.08
CA TRP A 39 -15.02 2.93 3.94
C TRP A 39 -16.31 2.18 4.26
N LYS A 40 -16.25 1.05 4.98
CA LYS A 40 -17.46 0.32 5.40
C LYS A 40 -18.33 1.14 6.35
N LYS A 41 -17.71 1.88 7.27
CA LYS A 41 -18.41 2.79 8.19
C LYS A 41 -19.23 3.85 7.43
N HIS A 42 -18.74 4.29 6.28
CA HIS A 42 -19.43 5.23 5.38
C HIS A 42 -20.34 4.55 4.34
N GLY A 43 -20.61 3.25 4.48
CA GLY A 43 -21.52 2.52 3.59
C GLY A 43 -20.98 2.28 2.18
N ILE A 44 -19.67 2.41 1.97
CA ILE A 44 -19.04 2.10 0.68
C ILE A 44 -19.05 0.59 0.44
N GLU A 45 -19.51 0.18 -0.74
CA GLU A 45 -19.70 -1.22 -1.12
C GLU A 45 -18.36 -1.93 -1.36
N GLU A 46 -18.19 -3.10 -0.73
CA GLU A 46 -17.03 -3.94 -0.96
C GLU A 46 -16.96 -4.44 -2.41
N GLY A 47 -15.73 -4.62 -2.91
CA GLY A 47 -15.49 -5.10 -4.28
C GLY A 47 -15.32 -3.92 -5.25
N PRO A 48 -16.32 -3.56 -6.08
CA PRO A 48 -16.14 -2.57 -7.15
C PRO A 48 -15.71 -1.19 -6.65
N GLN A 49 -16.38 -0.63 -5.63
CA GLN A 49 -16.07 0.71 -5.14
C GLN A 49 -14.71 0.74 -4.44
N PHE A 50 -14.38 -0.29 -3.66
CA PHE A 50 -13.04 -0.43 -3.04
C PHE A 50 -11.93 -0.50 -4.09
N ALA A 51 -12.17 -1.24 -5.19
CA ALA A 51 -11.21 -1.34 -6.28
C ALA A 51 -10.99 0.03 -6.95
N ILE A 52 -12.07 0.80 -7.17
CA ILE A 52 -11.99 2.16 -7.73
C ILE A 52 -11.20 3.09 -6.82
N LEU A 53 -11.53 3.16 -5.51
CA LEU A 53 -10.83 4.03 -4.57
C LEU A 53 -9.35 3.64 -4.42
N THR A 54 -9.06 2.33 -4.35
CA THR A 54 -7.69 1.81 -4.34
C THR A 54 -6.92 2.21 -5.60
N ASP A 55 -7.56 2.13 -6.78
CA ASP A 55 -6.93 2.54 -8.04
C ASP A 55 -6.68 4.04 -8.10
N ILE A 56 -7.55 4.86 -7.53
CA ILE A 56 -7.34 6.32 -7.40
C ILE A 56 -6.11 6.58 -6.53
N ILE A 57 -6.00 5.91 -5.38
CA ILE A 57 -4.83 6.03 -4.49
C ILE A 57 -3.55 5.68 -5.25
N TYR A 58 -3.48 4.50 -5.90
CA TYR A 58 -2.31 4.10 -6.67
C TYR A 58 -1.98 5.06 -7.80
N LYS A 59 -2.99 5.54 -8.55
CA LYS A 59 -2.78 6.52 -9.62
C LYS A 59 -2.23 7.83 -9.07
N ALA A 60 -2.74 8.31 -7.94
CA ALA A 60 -2.30 9.54 -7.34
C ALA A 60 -0.83 9.47 -6.88
N TRP A 61 -0.44 8.43 -6.13
CA TRP A 61 0.92 8.37 -5.57
C TRP A 61 1.96 7.78 -6.53
N ALA A 62 1.62 6.72 -7.29
CA ALA A 62 2.55 5.97 -8.15
C ALA A 62 2.38 6.27 -9.66
N GLY A 63 1.36 7.04 -10.05
CA GLY A 63 1.06 7.30 -11.46
C GLY A 63 0.57 6.08 -12.24
N LYS A 64 0.10 5.02 -11.57
CA LYS A 64 -0.34 3.76 -12.18
C LYS A 64 -1.60 3.22 -11.48
N SER A 65 -2.54 2.66 -12.21
CA SER A 65 -3.58 1.78 -11.65
C SER A 65 -2.96 0.51 -11.08
N ALA A 66 -3.70 -0.25 -10.25
CA ALA A 66 -3.23 -1.54 -9.76
C ALA A 66 -2.88 -2.50 -10.90
N LYS A 67 -3.64 -2.47 -12.01
CA LYS A 67 -3.39 -3.29 -13.20
C LYS A 67 -2.09 -2.89 -13.90
N GLU A 68 -1.90 -1.61 -14.19
CA GLU A 68 -0.69 -1.10 -14.83
C GLU A 68 0.55 -1.34 -13.95
N TYR A 69 0.40 -1.21 -12.64
CA TYR A 69 1.49 -1.44 -11.70
C TYR A 69 1.89 -2.92 -11.65
N LYS A 70 0.92 -3.83 -11.63
CA LYS A 70 1.18 -5.27 -11.78
C LYS A 70 1.90 -5.58 -13.09
N GLN A 71 1.43 -5.02 -14.21
CA GLN A 71 2.07 -5.19 -15.51
C GLN A 71 3.51 -4.66 -15.52
N TYR A 72 3.74 -3.49 -14.94
CA TYR A 72 5.07 -2.87 -14.83
C TYR A 72 6.07 -3.74 -14.07
N LYS A 73 5.59 -4.49 -13.06
CA LYS A 73 6.39 -5.46 -12.28
C LYS A 73 6.43 -6.87 -12.87
N GLY A 74 5.82 -7.09 -14.03
CA GLY A 74 5.75 -8.40 -14.69
C GLY A 74 4.83 -9.42 -13.99
N LEU A 75 3.87 -8.96 -13.19
CA LEU A 75 2.95 -9.80 -12.41
C LEU A 75 1.71 -10.17 -13.22
N LYS A 76 1.25 -11.41 -13.08
CA LYS A 76 0.01 -11.92 -13.69
C LYS A 76 -1.07 -12.13 -12.65
N LYS A 77 -0.80 -12.96 -11.65
CA LYS A 77 -1.76 -13.35 -10.59
C LYS A 77 -1.26 -13.00 -9.19
N GLU A 78 0.01 -12.62 -9.09
CA GLU A 78 0.70 -12.33 -7.85
C GLU A 78 0.12 -11.09 -7.16
N ASN A 79 0.26 -11.07 -5.83
CA ASN A 79 -0.12 -9.93 -5.00
C ASN A 79 0.85 -8.76 -5.27
N LEU A 80 0.30 -7.57 -5.51
CA LEU A 80 1.13 -6.41 -5.83
C LEU A 80 1.99 -5.97 -4.64
N ARG A 81 1.45 -5.98 -3.42
CA ARG A 81 2.17 -5.54 -2.20
C ARG A 81 3.33 -6.46 -1.89
N ASP A 82 3.13 -7.77 -1.99
CA ASP A 82 4.20 -8.75 -1.80
C ASP A 82 5.33 -8.57 -2.84
N ASN A 83 5.06 -7.88 -3.95
CA ASN A 83 6.04 -7.60 -4.99
C ASN A 83 6.47 -6.12 -5.06
N MET A 84 6.06 -5.30 -4.10
CA MET A 84 6.59 -3.94 -3.93
C MET A 84 7.96 -3.99 -3.24
N THR A 85 8.82 -3.04 -3.57
CA THR A 85 9.98 -2.72 -2.75
C THR A 85 9.52 -2.17 -1.40
N ASN A 86 10.41 -2.12 -0.40
CA ASN A 86 10.06 -1.54 0.89
C ASN A 86 9.68 -0.06 0.79
N ARG A 87 10.34 0.70 -0.10
CA ARG A 87 10.01 2.12 -0.34
C ARG A 87 8.61 2.28 -0.93
N GLU A 88 8.28 1.48 -1.93
CA GLU A 88 6.94 1.46 -2.54
C GLU A 88 5.86 1.05 -1.54
N LEU A 89 6.15 0.07 -0.68
CA LEU A 89 5.20 -0.35 0.36
C LEU A 89 4.95 0.77 1.38
N VAL A 90 6.00 1.42 1.87
CA VAL A 90 5.89 2.53 2.84
C VAL A 90 5.12 3.71 2.24
N LEU A 91 5.41 4.08 0.99
CA LEU A 91 4.65 5.14 0.31
C LEU A 91 3.17 4.75 0.11
N ASN A 92 2.90 3.48 -0.22
CA ASN A 92 1.53 3.00 -0.28
C ASN A 92 0.82 3.08 1.08
N MET A 93 1.48 2.67 2.17
CA MET A 93 0.91 2.77 3.53
C MET A 93 0.66 4.23 3.92
N LEU A 94 1.58 5.14 3.62
CA LEU A 94 1.38 6.58 3.83
C LEU A 94 0.14 7.09 3.08
N ALA A 95 -0.06 6.64 1.84
CA ALA A 95 -1.23 7.01 1.05
C ALA A 95 -2.54 6.52 1.68
N GLU A 96 -2.53 5.30 2.23
CA GLU A 96 -3.69 4.68 2.87
C GLU A 96 -4.04 5.34 4.21
N VAL A 97 -3.05 5.53 5.08
CA VAL A 97 -3.21 6.25 6.35
C VAL A 97 -3.72 7.66 6.08
N SER A 98 -3.09 8.40 5.16
CA SER A 98 -3.52 9.75 4.82
C SER A 98 -4.95 9.79 4.27
N THR A 99 -5.37 8.77 3.50
CA THR A 99 -6.75 8.70 2.99
C THR A 99 -7.74 8.49 4.12
N LYS A 100 -7.41 7.60 5.07
CA LYS A 100 -8.23 7.32 6.25
C LYS A 100 -8.33 8.57 7.13
N ASP A 101 -7.22 9.17 7.51
CA ASP A 101 -7.20 10.35 8.39
C ASP A 101 -7.99 11.52 7.78
N ILE A 102 -7.88 11.72 6.46
CA ILE A 102 -8.67 12.74 5.76
C ILE A 102 -10.16 12.37 5.74
N SER A 103 -10.51 11.09 5.58
CA SER A 103 -11.90 10.63 5.66
C SER A 103 -12.49 10.93 7.04
N GLU A 104 -11.77 10.57 8.10
CA GLU A 104 -12.21 10.80 9.49
C GLU A 104 -12.41 12.28 9.80
N GLU A 105 -11.56 13.17 9.25
CA GLU A 105 -11.66 14.62 9.45
C GLU A 105 -12.76 15.28 8.60
N THR A 106 -13.02 14.76 7.40
CA THR A 106 -13.92 15.43 6.43
C THR A 106 -15.31 14.80 6.32
N ASP A 107 -15.50 13.63 6.91
CA ASP A 107 -16.76 12.89 6.97
C ASP A 107 -17.52 12.85 5.63
N PRO A 108 -16.89 12.34 4.54
CA PRO A 108 -17.50 12.33 3.21
C PRO A 108 -18.79 11.50 3.20
N GLU A 109 -19.83 12.03 2.53
CA GLU A 109 -21.16 11.39 2.45
C GLU A 109 -21.38 10.71 1.10
N THR A 110 -20.78 11.24 0.04
CA THR A 110 -20.98 10.75 -1.32
C THR A 110 -19.77 9.98 -1.84
N PHE A 111 -20.01 9.02 -2.74
CA PHE A 111 -18.92 8.29 -3.39
C PHE A 111 -17.94 9.22 -4.12
N SER A 112 -18.42 10.33 -4.69
CA SER A 112 -17.56 11.33 -5.33
C SER A 112 -16.62 12.01 -4.33
N GLU A 113 -17.11 12.35 -3.13
CA GLU A 113 -16.27 12.91 -2.07
C GLU A 113 -15.24 11.88 -1.59
N HIS A 114 -15.61 10.61 -1.45
CA HIS A 114 -14.63 9.55 -1.15
C HIS A 114 -13.57 9.41 -2.25
N MET A 115 -13.92 9.57 -3.53
CA MET A 115 -12.95 9.59 -4.63
C MET A 115 -11.98 10.77 -4.50
N ASP A 116 -12.45 11.93 -4.07
CA ASP A 116 -11.61 13.10 -3.83
C ASP A 116 -10.72 12.93 -2.60
N VAL A 117 -11.23 12.33 -1.52
CA VAL A 117 -10.46 11.95 -0.32
C VAL A 117 -9.35 10.96 -0.68
N ALA A 118 -9.65 9.92 -1.45
CA ALA A 118 -8.67 8.96 -1.99
C ALA A 118 -7.58 9.65 -2.83
N ARG A 119 -7.95 10.62 -3.65
CA ARG A 119 -6.99 11.41 -4.44
C ARG A 119 -6.10 12.25 -3.54
N ARG A 120 -6.67 12.90 -2.51
CA ARG A 120 -5.93 13.72 -1.54
C ARG A 120 -4.94 12.90 -0.74
N GLY A 121 -5.36 11.76 -0.17
CA GLY A 121 -4.46 10.87 0.57
C GLY A 121 -3.33 10.31 -0.32
N GLY A 122 -3.65 9.91 -1.56
CA GLY A 122 -2.64 9.55 -2.54
C GLY A 122 -1.66 10.68 -2.89
N ASN A 123 -2.11 11.93 -2.95
CA ASN A 123 -1.25 13.08 -3.21
C ASN A 123 -0.28 13.40 -2.06
N VAL A 124 -0.62 13.07 -0.81
CA VAL A 124 0.33 13.17 0.32
C VAL A 124 1.53 12.26 0.07
N ALA A 125 1.28 10.99 -0.24
CA ALA A 125 2.34 10.05 -0.58
C ALA A 125 3.07 10.41 -1.88
N LYS A 126 2.37 10.97 -2.89
CA LYS A 126 2.99 11.51 -4.10
C LYS A 126 4.04 12.57 -3.76
N THR A 127 3.69 13.51 -2.88
CA THR A 127 4.59 14.61 -2.48
C THR A 127 5.83 14.06 -1.78
N ALA A 128 5.65 13.11 -0.84
CA ALA A 128 6.75 12.43 -0.17
C ALA A 128 7.64 11.66 -1.17
N ARG A 129 7.03 10.96 -2.13
CA ARG A 129 7.74 10.25 -3.20
C ARG A 129 8.58 11.21 -4.04
N GLU A 130 8.00 12.28 -4.56
CA GLU A 130 8.68 13.23 -5.44
C GLU A 130 9.83 13.93 -4.73
N GLN A 131 9.65 14.29 -3.45
CA GLN A 131 10.72 14.84 -2.65
C GLN A 131 11.86 13.83 -2.45
N LEU A 132 11.55 12.57 -2.15
CA LEU A 132 12.57 11.52 -2.01
C LEU A 132 13.30 11.26 -3.34
N GLU A 133 12.59 11.16 -4.46
CA GLU A 133 13.18 10.94 -5.78
C GLU A 133 14.10 12.10 -6.20
N LYS A 134 13.75 13.33 -5.81
CA LYS A 134 14.61 14.50 -6.04
C LYS A 134 15.94 14.39 -5.31
N GLU A 135 15.95 13.95 -4.05
CA GLU A 135 17.17 13.75 -3.27
C GLU A 135 18.00 12.56 -3.78
N LEU A 136 17.35 11.52 -4.29
CA LEU A 136 18.01 10.31 -4.82
C LEU A 136 18.54 10.48 -6.25
N GLY A 137 17.96 11.40 -7.04
CA GLY A 137 18.25 11.56 -8.46
C GLY A 137 17.68 10.44 -9.34
N HIS A 138 16.82 9.57 -8.81
CA HIS A 138 16.17 8.49 -9.56
C HIS A 138 14.80 8.12 -8.98
N SER A 139 13.96 7.45 -9.79
CA SER A 139 12.64 6.95 -9.38
C SER A 139 12.73 5.92 -8.25
N VAL A 140 11.77 5.95 -7.32
CA VAL A 140 11.60 4.88 -6.32
C VAL A 140 10.58 3.83 -6.76
N ILE A 141 9.77 4.14 -7.77
CA ILE A 141 8.92 3.16 -8.46
C ILE A 141 9.84 2.30 -9.35
N SER A 142 9.86 0.99 -9.11
CA SER A 142 10.76 0.04 -9.75
C SER A 142 9.99 -1.12 -10.41
N PRO A 143 10.47 -1.67 -11.54
CA PRO A 143 9.92 -2.92 -12.09
C PRO A 143 10.27 -4.15 -11.24
N ASP A 144 11.09 -4.00 -10.19
CA ASP A 144 11.46 -5.06 -9.27
C ASP A 144 10.25 -5.73 -8.60
N ASN A 145 10.37 -7.03 -8.38
CA ASN A 145 9.36 -7.86 -7.73
C ASN A 145 10.00 -8.78 -6.68
N ALA A 146 9.21 -9.58 -5.98
CA ALA A 146 9.71 -10.40 -4.87
C ALA A 146 10.91 -11.28 -5.26
N LYS A 147 10.97 -11.76 -6.50
CA LYS A 147 12.08 -12.59 -6.99
C LYS A 147 13.37 -11.80 -7.16
N SER A 148 13.31 -10.53 -7.55
CA SER A 148 14.51 -9.67 -7.60
C SER A 148 14.89 -9.12 -6.22
N LEU A 149 13.91 -8.95 -5.32
CA LEU A 149 14.11 -8.40 -3.98
C LEU A 149 14.66 -9.39 -2.94
N ALA A 150 14.54 -10.70 -3.17
CA ALA A 150 15.05 -11.74 -2.27
C ALA A 150 16.57 -11.69 -1.98
N ASN A 151 17.31 -10.78 -2.64
CA ASN A 151 18.75 -10.56 -2.45
C ASN A 151 19.11 -9.26 -1.68
N THR A 152 18.13 -8.48 -1.19
CA THR A 152 18.42 -7.17 -0.59
C THR A 152 17.62 -6.92 0.69
N ASP A 153 18.11 -7.39 1.84
CA ASP A 153 17.55 -7.03 3.15
C ASP A 153 18.00 -5.60 3.54
N LEU A 154 17.04 -4.70 3.75
CA LEU A 154 17.26 -3.42 4.44
C LEU A 154 16.74 -3.53 5.88
N PRO A 155 17.29 -2.76 6.84
CA PRO A 155 16.91 -2.82 8.25
C PRO A 155 15.47 -2.40 8.52
N GLU A 156 14.95 -2.83 9.66
CA GLU A 156 13.59 -2.57 10.17
C GLU A 156 13.38 -1.07 10.42
N LEU A 157 12.27 -0.51 9.93
CA LEU A 157 11.82 0.84 10.31
C LEU A 157 10.99 0.69 11.59
N ASP A 158 11.64 0.97 12.72
CA ASP A 158 11.00 1.12 14.02
C ASP A 158 10.41 2.53 14.12
N PHE A 159 9.08 2.64 14.07
CA PHE A 159 8.36 3.91 14.20
C PHE A 159 7.93 4.19 15.66
N GLU A 160 8.35 3.36 16.63
CA GLU A 160 7.99 3.48 18.04
C GLU A 160 9.09 4.10 18.92
N LYS A 161 10.02 4.88 18.34
CA LYS A 161 11.04 5.63 19.08
C LYS A 161 11.08 7.11 18.74
#